data_AF-A0A7Y0L6D2-F1
#
_entry.id   AF-A0A7Y0L6D2-F1
#
_cell.length_a   1.000
_cell.length_b   1.000
_cell.length_c   1.000
_cell.angle_alpha   90.00
_cell.angle_beta   90.00
_cell.angle_gamma   90.00
#
_symmetry.space_group_name_H-M   'P 1'
#
loop_
_entity.id
_entity.type
_entity.pdbx_description
1 polymer ?
#
loop_
_entity_poly.entity_id
_entity_poly.type
_entity_poly.pdbx_seq_one_letter_code
_entity_poly.pdbx_strand_id
1 'polypeptide(L)'
;MQRTNIYLDEDQLRLLKHLAAEENKPVADLVRQAVDQFLRSRLENDVTWQNDMTALIERVRNRVSHAIDPDEIERDVRQAKQDVRAARR
;
A
#
# COMPACT_ATOMS: atom_id res chain seq x y z
N MET A 1 -2.29 -28.68 0.46
CA MET A 1 -2.65 -27.80 -0.68
C MET A 1 -4.10 -28.05 -1.04
N GLN A 2 -4.86 -27.00 -1.35
CA GLN A 2 -6.19 -27.11 -1.95
C GLN A 2 -6.08 -26.88 -3.46
N ARG A 3 -6.84 -27.64 -4.26
CA ARG A 3 -6.84 -27.51 -5.72
C ARG A 3 -7.81 -26.41 -6.12
N THR A 4 -7.30 -25.39 -6.81
CA THR A 4 -8.10 -24.28 -7.34
C THR A 4 -7.93 -24.24 -8.85
N ASN A 5 -9.04 -24.17 -9.58
CA ASN A 5 -9.01 -23.93 -11.02
C ASN A 5 -9.04 -22.41 -11.25
N ILE A 6 -8.10 -21.91 -12.04
CA ILE A 6 -8.02 -20.51 -12.43
C ILE A 6 -8.11 -20.42 -13.95
N TYR A 7 -8.73 -19.36 -14.43
CA TYR A 7 -8.77 -19.03 -15.85
C TYR A 7 -7.61 -18.07 -16.14
N LEU A 8 -6.88 -18.35 -17.21
CA LEU A 8 -5.78 -17.53 -17.71
C LEU A 8 -6.05 -17.25 -19.18
N ASP A 9 -5.65 -16.06 -19.63
CA ASP A 9 -5.69 -15.74 -21.03
C ASP A 9 -4.68 -16.59 -21.81
N GLU A 10 -4.94 -16.80 -23.10
CA GLU A 10 -4.13 -17.68 -23.94
C GLU A 10 -2.66 -17.22 -24.00
N ASP A 11 -2.44 -15.91 -24.10
CA ASP A 11 -1.11 -15.31 -24.09
C ASP A 11 -0.37 -15.53 -22.76
N GLN A 12 -1.08 -15.38 -21.63
CA GLN A 12 -0.52 -15.62 -20.29
C GLN A 12 -0.10 -17.07 -20.12
N LEU A 13 -0.94 -18.01 -20.58
CA LEU A 13 -0.64 -19.43 -20.52
C LEU A 13 0.56 -19.78 -21.42
N ARG A 14 0.66 -19.19 -22.62
CA ARG A 14 1.79 -19.37 -23.52
C ARG A 14 3.09 -18.91 -22.90
N LEU A 15 3.10 -17.70 -22.32
CA LEU A 15 4.28 -17.15 -21.65
C LEU A 15 4.70 -18.01 -20.44
N LEU A 16 3.74 -18.43 -19.62
CA LEU A 16 4.01 -19.31 -18.48
C LEU A 16 4.59 -20.66 -18.89
N LYS A 17 4.13 -21.24 -20.01
CA LYS A 17 4.69 -22.49 -20.55
C LYS A 17 6.13 -22.31 -21.03
N HIS A 18 6.44 -21.19 -21.68
CA HIS A 18 7.82 -20.89 -22.10
C HIS A 18 8.74 -20.75 -20.87
N LEU A 19 8.35 -19.94 -19.89
CA LEU A 19 9.11 -19.78 -18.63
C LEU A 19 9.27 -21.11 -17.88
N ALA A 20 8.20 -21.92 -17.82
CA ALA A 20 8.24 -23.23 -17.19
C ALA A 20 9.25 -24.17 -17.87
N ALA A 21 9.34 -24.13 -19.19
CA ALA A 21 10.31 -24.90 -19.96
C ALA A 21 11.74 -24.41 -19.74
N GLU A 22 11.96 -23.10 -19.71
CA GLU A 22 13.27 -22.49 -19.44
C GLU A 22 13.79 -22.82 -18.02
N GLU A 23 12.91 -22.78 -17.03
CA GLU A 23 13.27 -23.05 -15.63
C GLU A 23 13.19 -24.53 -15.24
N ASN A 24 12.78 -25.41 -16.15
CA ASN A 24 12.50 -26.83 -15.90
C ASN A 24 11.58 -27.06 -14.69
N LYS A 25 10.50 -26.27 -14.61
CA LYS A 25 9.51 -26.30 -13.52
C LYS A 25 8.09 -26.50 -14.06
N PRO A 26 7.18 -27.11 -13.28
CA PRO A 26 5.76 -27.10 -13.60
C PRO A 26 5.19 -25.67 -13.63
N VAL A 27 4.30 -25.39 -14.57
CA VAL A 27 3.54 -24.11 -14.63
C VAL A 27 2.85 -23.80 -13.30
N ALA A 28 2.33 -24.82 -12.61
CA ALA A 28 1.69 -24.67 -11.31
C ALA A 28 2.63 -24.10 -10.23
N ASP A 29 3.93 -24.35 -10.32
CA ASP A 29 4.91 -23.81 -9.36
C ASP A 29 5.21 -22.33 -9.63
N LEU A 30 5.24 -21.93 -10.91
CA LEU A 30 5.37 -20.51 -11.28
C LEU A 30 4.14 -19.70 -10.84
N VAL A 31 2.94 -20.24 -11.08
CA VAL A 31 1.69 -19.60 -10.62
C VAL A 31 1.71 -19.45 -9.10
N ARG A 32 2.17 -20.46 -8.37
CA ARG A 32 2.27 -20.38 -6.90
C ARG A 32 3.27 -19.33 -6.44
N GLN A 33 4.45 -19.27 -7.06
CA GLN A 33 5.45 -18.25 -6.75
C GLN A 33 4.91 -16.84 -6.99
N ALA A 34 4.19 -16.63 -8.09
CA ALA A 34 3.55 -15.35 -8.38
C ALA A 34 2.49 -14.98 -7.32
N VAL A 35 1.65 -15.93 -6.90
CA VAL A 35 0.67 -15.72 -5.83
C VAL A 35 1.34 -15.42 -4.50
N ASP A 36 2.38 -16.17 -4.13
CA ASP A 36 3.14 -15.96 -2.89
C ASP A 36 3.80 -14.58 -2.87
N GLN A 37 4.41 -14.17 -3.98
CA GLN A 37 5.03 -12.85 -4.12
C GLN A 37 3.98 -11.74 -4.05
N PHE A 38 2.83 -11.91 -4.70
CA PHE A 38 1.73 -10.96 -4.64
C PHE A 38 1.23 -10.79 -3.20
N LEU A 39 0.97 -11.90 -2.50
CA LEU A 39 0.51 -11.87 -1.11
C LEU A 39 1.55 -11.26 -0.17
N ARG A 40 2.84 -11.60 -0.32
CA ARG A 40 3.92 -10.97 0.46
C ARG A 40 3.96 -9.47 0.22
N SER A 41 3.97 -9.04 -1.04
CA SER A 41 3.99 -7.61 -1.36
C SER A 41 2.78 -6.89 -0.78
N ARG A 42 1.60 -7.52 -0.78
CA ARG A 42 0.38 -6.90 -0.25
C ARG A 42 0.40 -6.81 1.27
N LEU A 43 0.80 -7.89 1.94
CA LEU A 43 0.85 -7.96 3.40
C LEU A 43 2.00 -7.14 3.97
N GLU A 44 3.16 -7.12 3.32
CA GLU A 44 4.28 -6.27 3.70
C GLU A 44 3.87 -4.80 3.54
N ASN A 45 3.27 -4.40 2.43
CA ASN A 45 2.81 -3.01 2.24
C ASN A 45 1.74 -2.60 3.26
N ASP A 46 0.77 -3.46 3.60
CA ASP A 46 -0.28 -3.09 4.56
C ASP A 46 0.26 -3.02 6.01
N VAL A 47 1.12 -3.97 6.42
CA VAL A 47 1.69 -4.01 7.78
C VAL A 47 2.79 -2.96 7.97
N THR A 48 3.67 -2.77 6.98
CA THR A 48 4.69 -1.72 7.05
C THR A 48 4.07 -0.34 6.96
N TRP A 49 3.09 -0.10 6.10
CA TRP A 49 2.41 1.19 6.05
C TRP A 49 1.66 1.51 7.36
N GLN A 50 0.94 0.54 7.95
CA GLN A 50 0.27 0.76 9.24
C GLN A 50 1.26 1.02 10.37
N ASN A 51 2.38 0.28 10.41
CA ASN A 51 3.40 0.46 11.43
C ASN A 51 4.17 1.78 11.24
N ASP A 52 4.50 2.14 10.00
CA ASP A 52 5.20 3.38 9.67
C ASP A 52 4.31 4.60 9.92
N MET A 53 3.01 4.50 9.66
CA MET A 53 2.05 5.56 9.96
C MET A 53 1.81 5.70 11.45
N THR A 54 1.66 4.60 12.18
CA THR A 54 1.56 4.63 13.64
C THR A 54 2.82 5.24 14.26
N ALA A 55 4.01 4.81 13.82
CA ALA A 55 5.28 5.31 14.29
C ALA A 55 5.50 6.80 13.93
N LEU A 56 5.03 7.25 12.76
CA LEU A 56 5.07 8.65 12.38
C LEU A 56 4.12 9.49 13.26
N ILE A 57 2.89 9.02 13.49
CA ILE A 57 1.91 9.69 14.35
C ILE A 57 2.42 9.77 15.79
N GLU A 58 3.02 8.71 16.33
CA GLU A 58 3.62 8.70 17.66
C GLU A 58 4.82 9.63 17.74
N ARG A 59 5.69 9.66 16.72
CA ARG A 59 6.82 10.59 16.65
C ARG A 59 6.37 12.04 16.61
N VAL A 60 5.33 12.34 15.84
CA VAL A 60 4.73 13.68 15.79
C VAL A 60 4.08 14.01 17.13
N ARG A 61 3.30 13.11 17.72
CA ARG A 61 2.66 13.31 19.03
C ARG A 61 3.67 13.55 20.15
N ASN A 62 4.78 12.81 20.17
CA ASN A 62 5.85 12.96 21.16
C ASN A 62 6.66 14.24 20.96
N ARG A 63 6.78 14.72 19.71
CA ARG A 63 7.47 15.98 19.39
C ARG A 63 6.58 17.20 19.60
N VAL A 64 5.27 17.04 19.43
CA VAL A 64 4.22 18.01 19.79
C VAL A 64 3.91 17.84 21.29
N SER A 65 4.94 17.94 22.11
CA SER A 65 4.78 18.17 23.55
C SER A 65 4.50 19.65 23.74
N HIS A 66 3.24 20.06 23.55
CA HIS A 66 2.57 21.12 24.31
C HIS A 66 1.09 21.04 23.98
N ALA A 67 0.25 21.28 24.97
CA ALA A 67 -1.19 21.34 24.83
C ALA A 67 -1.55 22.36 23.74
N ILE A 68 -1.76 21.90 22.51
CA ILE A 68 -2.32 22.74 21.47
C ILE A 68 -3.79 22.88 21.83
N ASP A 69 -4.20 24.11 22.11
CA ASP A 69 -5.59 24.45 22.39
C ASP A 69 -6.42 24.21 21.12
N PRO A 70 -7.46 23.34 21.16
CA PRO A 70 -8.34 23.12 20.02
C PRO A 70 -8.89 24.42 19.41
N ASP A 71 -9.11 25.44 20.24
CA ASP A 71 -9.65 26.74 19.82
C ASP A 71 -8.61 27.59 19.07
N GLU A 72 -7.32 27.32 19.24
CA GLU A 72 -6.22 27.94 18.48
C GLU A 72 -6.11 27.30 17.09
N ILE A 73 -6.20 25.96 17.01
CA ILE A 73 -6.19 25.23 15.73
C ILE A 73 -7.35 25.68 14.84
N GLU A 74 -8.55 25.82 15.41
CA GLU A 74 -9.71 26.20 14.62
C GLU A 74 -9.60 27.63 14.07
N ARG A 75 -9.00 28.54 14.84
CA ARG A 75 -8.72 29.91 14.40
C ARG A 75 -7.70 29.92 13.26
N ASP A 76 -6.61 29.16 13.37
CA ASP A 76 -5.57 29.08 12.34
C ASP A 76 -6.10 28.50 11.03
N VAL A 77 -6.89 27.42 11.10
CA VAL A 77 -7.51 26.80 9.92
C VAL A 77 -8.50 27.76 9.26
N ARG A 78 -9.26 28.53 10.04
CA ARG A 78 -10.22 29.52 9.52
C ARG A 78 -9.50 30.67 8.84
N GLN A 79 -8.40 31.17 9.41
CA GLN A 79 -7.56 32.21 8.83
C GLN A 79 -6.93 31.75 7.51
N ALA A 80 -6.29 30.57 7.49
CA ALA A 80 -5.69 30.02 6.28
C ALA A 80 -6.70 29.84 5.13
N LYS A 81 -7.94 29.43 5.45
CA LYS A 81 -9.02 29.34 4.45
C LYS A 81 -9.44 30.70 3.90
N GLN A 82 -9.43 31.75 4.73
CA GLN A 82 -9.76 33.11 4.29
C GLN A 82 -8.65 33.69 3.41
N ASP A 83 -7.38 33.48 3.77
CA ASP A 83 -6.24 33.95 2.98
C ASP A 83 -6.21 33.30 1.58
N VAL A 84 -6.49 32.00 1.48
CA VAL A 84 -6.61 31.30 0.19
C VAL A 84 -7.79 31.82 -0.64
N ARG A 85 -8.90 32.20 0.01
CA ARG A 85 -10.07 32.78 -0.68
C ARG A 85 -9.79 34.20 -1.15
N ALA A 86 -9.05 34.99 -0.38
CA ALA A 86 -8.64 36.34 -0.74
C ALA A 86 -7.63 36.33 -1.90
N ALA A 87 -6.68 35.39 -1.90
CA ALA A 87 -5.69 35.22 -2.97
C ALA A 87 -6.26 34.66 -4.29
N ARG A 88 -7.49 34.12 -4.28
CA ARG A 88 -8.19 33.59 -5.46
C ARG A 88 -9.19 34.57 -6.08
N ARG A 89 -9.37 35.76 -5.49
CA ARG A 89 -10.13 36.87 -6.08
C ARG A 89 -9.18 37.84 -6.76
#